data_AF-A0A7V3ZWV8-F1
#
_entry.id   AF-A0A7V3ZWV8-F1
#
_cell.length_a   1.000
_cell.length_b   1.000
_cell.length_c   1.000
_cell.angle_alpha   90.00
_cell.angle_beta   90.00
_cell.angle_gamma   90.00
#
_symmetry.space_group_name_H-M   'P 1'
#
loop_
_entity.id
_entity.type
_entity.pdbx_description
1 polymer ?
#
loop_
_entity_poly.entity_id
_entity_poly.type
_entity_poly.pdbx_seq_one_letter_code
_entity_poly.pdbx_strand_id
1 'polypeptide(L)'
;MSNLDALILSAGFGERLRPITKDFPKVLLPILGKPILFRIYEKIWALKPSKIFVNIHYHSDLVEKATNELEGVEIVKEPEILGTGGAIINVARRSKAENVLVHNGDVFTDINLKSLIDFHISMGSDITLAVSEIVPLKNLVIDGEDFKGIGEGKVGFTGIAVYKKKLLDEFEVKPIDVKKVWVKAIERGYKVKVFKPGERYWHDIGTPNGYAKAIFDLLGKMGERVFVNVKVKSLPPLSFDGFLVIEGEPDIERSCFFKNVVIIGDLRLVKGVYENCIISPSGIAHFDEISAMGGELNKYIIGFGGSDRKFWRVRKDNKSYVVCEYGENSEEMEKHLKATELLLECGLPVPQIFGVDRVKGQIFMEDFGDTTLYSYFKYPGNRDYLKYYGEAIRIIARLHALAPKQKSSRYFDDYVFDFEYFRWEQRHFINNFVKRFTQIKVSEGVEEELCQIARICSEFERVLLHRDYQSQNIFVRPNGYLGIVDFTGLRWGPKSYDIASLIFDPYMPFIKNYQEKLLKIYIEEFNSLSEVSLSISELETEMKYTRLQRHMQALGAYGFLSKVKGKVYFMKYIIDGLKLLIEDLDEFKAEWAALKLLITELLNQLLDTKSLVEYNYLL
;
A
#
# COMPACT_ATOMS: atom_id res chain seq x y z
N MET A 1 22.61 -28.64 -20.18
CA MET A 1 22.74 -27.17 -20.02
C MET A 1 21.36 -26.58 -20.19
N SER A 2 21.01 -25.52 -19.47
CA SER A 2 19.69 -24.88 -19.63
C SER A 2 19.56 -24.35 -21.06
N ASN A 3 18.43 -24.62 -21.72
CA ASN A 3 18.20 -24.22 -23.11
C ASN A 3 17.68 -22.78 -23.24
N LEU A 4 17.99 -21.95 -22.24
CA LEU A 4 17.54 -20.58 -22.07
C LEU A 4 18.71 -19.71 -21.63
N ASP A 5 18.93 -18.63 -22.36
CA ASP A 5 19.70 -17.46 -21.91
C ASP A 5 18.73 -16.28 -21.79
N ALA A 6 19.16 -15.21 -21.13
CA ALA A 6 18.36 -14.01 -20.99
C ALA A 6 19.15 -12.74 -21.29
N LEU A 7 18.47 -11.68 -21.71
CA LEU A 7 19.00 -10.34 -21.91
C LEU A 7 18.16 -9.32 -21.15
N ILE A 8 18.82 -8.55 -20.28
CA ILE A 8 18.25 -7.35 -19.68
C ILE A 8 18.72 -6.14 -20.48
N LEU A 9 17.79 -5.44 -21.14
CA LEU A 9 18.10 -4.25 -21.93
C LEU A 9 18.35 -3.03 -21.04
N SER A 10 19.59 -2.54 -20.95
CA SER A 10 19.96 -1.44 -20.04
C SER A 10 20.70 -0.26 -20.67
N ALA A 11 21.07 -0.33 -21.96
CA ALA A 11 21.89 0.67 -22.64
C ALA A 11 21.21 2.03 -22.98
N GLY A 12 20.08 2.37 -22.34
CA GLY A 12 19.35 3.62 -22.63
C GLY A 12 19.83 4.82 -21.83
N PHE A 13 19.93 6.00 -22.47
CA PHE A 13 20.34 7.27 -21.81
C PHE A 13 19.38 7.76 -20.71
N GLY A 14 18.13 7.29 -20.70
CA GLY A 14 17.14 7.70 -19.70
C GLY A 14 16.77 9.18 -19.75
N GLU A 15 16.81 9.82 -20.92
CA GLU A 15 16.72 11.28 -21.06
C GLU A 15 15.42 11.88 -20.50
N ARG A 16 14.30 11.15 -20.62
CA ARG A 16 12.98 11.53 -20.12
C ARG A 16 12.92 11.67 -18.59
N LEU A 17 13.86 11.08 -17.86
CA LEU A 17 13.99 11.15 -16.41
C LEU A 17 15.06 12.14 -15.94
N ARG A 18 15.72 12.88 -16.85
CA ARG A 18 16.65 13.92 -16.43
C ARG A 18 15.91 14.96 -15.57
N PRO A 19 16.56 15.51 -14.52
CA PRO A 19 17.97 15.35 -14.18
C PRO A 19 18.34 14.08 -13.42
N ILE A 20 17.39 13.24 -12.97
CA ILE A 20 17.63 12.08 -12.10
C ILE A 20 18.63 11.09 -12.71
N THR A 21 18.51 10.83 -14.02
CA THR A 21 19.37 9.90 -14.76
C THR A 21 20.77 10.43 -15.07
N LYS A 22 21.12 11.64 -14.61
CA LYS A 22 22.51 12.13 -14.60
C LYS A 22 23.32 11.52 -13.45
N ASP A 23 22.66 11.19 -12.34
CA ASP A 23 23.29 10.60 -11.17
C ASP A 23 23.25 9.07 -11.21
N PHE A 24 22.10 8.52 -11.66
CA PHE A 24 21.82 7.08 -11.58
C PHE A 24 21.43 6.51 -12.95
N PRO A 25 22.04 5.40 -13.40
CA PRO A 25 21.50 4.65 -14.53
C PRO A 25 20.05 4.27 -14.25
N LYS A 26 19.19 4.35 -15.26
CA LYS A 26 17.74 4.05 -15.11
C LYS A 26 17.50 2.67 -14.48
N VAL A 27 18.29 1.66 -14.85
CA VAL A 27 18.18 0.29 -14.31
C VAL A 27 18.64 0.17 -12.86
N LEU A 28 19.35 1.17 -12.34
CA LEU A 28 19.78 1.24 -10.95
C LEU A 28 18.89 2.15 -10.08
N LEU A 29 17.83 2.75 -10.65
CA LEU A 29 16.87 3.51 -9.86
C LEU A 29 16.18 2.59 -8.85
N PRO A 30 16.20 2.95 -7.55
CA PRO A 30 15.65 2.11 -6.50
C PRO A 30 14.13 2.19 -6.44
N ILE A 31 13.48 1.04 -6.31
CA ILE A 31 12.06 0.95 -5.98
C ILE A 31 11.97 0.32 -4.60
N LEU A 32 11.74 1.14 -3.58
CA LEU A 32 11.67 0.77 -2.16
C LEU A 32 12.92 0.01 -1.69
N GLY A 33 14.07 0.67 -1.82
CA GLY A 33 15.36 0.17 -1.36
C GLY A 33 16.07 -0.80 -2.31
N LYS A 34 15.42 -1.21 -3.40
CA LYS A 34 15.95 -2.20 -4.32
C LYS A 34 15.92 -1.72 -5.78
N PRO A 35 17.09 -1.58 -6.43
CA PRO A 35 17.20 -1.30 -7.85
C PRO A 35 16.38 -2.23 -8.74
N ILE A 36 15.76 -1.68 -9.78
CA ILE A 36 14.95 -2.46 -10.75
C ILE A 36 15.76 -3.59 -11.41
N LEU A 37 17.05 -3.38 -11.69
CA LEU A 37 17.93 -4.40 -12.25
C LEU A 37 17.95 -5.68 -11.40
N PHE A 38 18.07 -5.56 -10.08
CA PHE A 38 18.09 -6.72 -9.18
C PHE A 38 16.75 -7.43 -9.14
N ARG A 39 15.64 -6.67 -9.18
CA ARG A 39 14.28 -7.23 -9.24
C ARG A 39 14.06 -8.05 -10.52
N ILE A 40 14.54 -7.54 -11.66
CA ILE A 40 14.49 -8.25 -12.95
C ILE A 40 15.40 -9.48 -12.91
N TYR A 41 16.64 -9.32 -12.43
CA TYR A 41 17.61 -10.40 -12.31
C TYR A 41 17.05 -11.57 -11.51
N GLU A 42 16.47 -11.34 -10.33
CA GLU A 42 15.93 -12.42 -9.48
C GLU A 42 14.82 -13.20 -10.16
N LYS A 43 13.90 -12.50 -10.86
CA LYS A 43 12.82 -13.15 -11.63
C LYS A 43 13.37 -14.04 -12.74
N ILE A 44 14.39 -13.57 -13.44
CA ILE A 44 15.04 -14.32 -14.51
C ILE A 44 15.86 -15.47 -13.93
N TRP A 45 16.62 -15.24 -12.87
CA TRP A 45 17.48 -16.22 -12.22
C TRP A 45 16.69 -17.41 -11.66
N ALA A 46 15.47 -17.17 -11.17
CA ALA A 46 14.54 -18.22 -10.74
C ALA A 46 14.21 -19.24 -11.86
N LEU A 47 14.35 -18.86 -13.13
CA LEU A 47 14.17 -19.75 -14.29
C LEU A 47 15.40 -20.64 -14.56
N LYS A 48 16.51 -20.42 -13.85
CA LYS A 48 17.80 -21.11 -14.03
C LYS A 48 18.32 -21.01 -15.46
N PRO A 49 18.48 -19.80 -16.04
CA PRO A 49 19.11 -19.63 -17.35
C PRO A 49 20.58 -20.07 -17.29
N SER A 50 21.18 -20.41 -18.44
CA SER A 50 22.62 -20.69 -18.49
C SER A 50 23.43 -19.40 -18.34
N LYS A 51 22.95 -18.30 -18.91
CA LYS A 51 23.55 -16.97 -18.79
C LYS A 51 22.52 -15.84 -18.82
N ILE A 52 22.80 -14.75 -18.10
CA ILE A 52 22.06 -13.50 -18.15
C ILE A 52 22.99 -12.41 -18.70
N PHE A 53 22.66 -11.87 -19.85
CA PHE A 53 23.37 -10.77 -20.46
C PHE A 53 22.75 -9.43 -20.03
N VAL A 54 23.58 -8.43 -19.78
CA VAL A 54 23.15 -7.05 -19.51
C VAL A 54 23.91 -6.13 -20.45
N ASN A 55 23.20 -5.47 -21.39
CA ASN A 55 23.87 -4.58 -22.34
C ASN A 55 23.99 -3.16 -21.78
N ILE A 56 25.16 -2.55 -21.88
CA ILE A 56 25.45 -1.23 -21.31
C ILE A 56 26.11 -0.30 -22.32
N HIS A 57 25.85 1.00 -22.17
CA HIS A 57 26.47 2.06 -22.97
C HIS A 57 26.81 3.27 -22.08
N TYR A 58 25.79 3.92 -21.52
CA TYR A 58 25.93 5.08 -20.63
C TYR A 58 26.05 4.67 -19.14
N HIS A 59 26.92 5.35 -18.37
CA HIS A 59 27.27 5.01 -16.98
C HIS A 59 27.63 3.52 -16.76
N SER A 60 28.41 2.95 -17.68
CA SER A 60 28.80 1.53 -17.69
C SER A 60 29.37 1.06 -16.36
N ASP A 61 30.20 1.89 -15.72
CA ASP A 61 30.94 1.52 -14.52
C ASP A 61 30.05 1.25 -13.30
N LEU A 62 28.94 2.01 -13.17
CA LEU A 62 28.00 1.83 -12.07
C LEU A 62 27.22 0.51 -12.22
N VAL A 63 26.79 0.19 -13.44
CA VAL A 63 26.07 -1.05 -13.73
C VAL A 63 27.01 -2.25 -13.58
N GLU A 64 28.22 -2.17 -14.15
CA GLU A 64 29.26 -3.18 -13.98
C GLU A 64 29.51 -3.49 -12.50
N LYS A 65 29.78 -2.45 -11.70
CA LYS A 65 29.99 -2.59 -10.26
C LYS A 65 28.79 -3.25 -9.56
N ALA A 66 27.57 -2.84 -9.91
CA ALA A 66 26.36 -3.41 -9.32
C ALA A 66 26.14 -4.89 -9.69
N THR A 67 26.61 -5.32 -10.87
CA THR A 67 26.45 -6.70 -11.35
C THR A 67 27.60 -7.63 -11.01
N ASN A 68 28.75 -7.14 -10.55
CA ASN A 68 29.95 -7.95 -10.31
C ASN A 68 29.75 -9.10 -9.32
N GLU A 69 28.83 -8.96 -8.37
CA GLU A 69 28.53 -9.98 -7.36
C GLU A 69 27.37 -10.91 -7.79
N LEU A 70 26.76 -10.68 -8.95
CA LEU A 70 25.65 -11.49 -9.45
C LEU A 70 26.17 -12.71 -10.20
N GLU A 71 25.69 -13.88 -9.80
CA GLU A 71 26.02 -15.14 -10.48
C GLU A 71 25.39 -15.20 -11.88
N GLY A 72 26.15 -15.75 -12.84
CA GLY A 72 25.65 -16.01 -14.19
C GLY A 72 25.44 -14.77 -15.06
N VAL A 73 25.90 -13.59 -14.64
CA VAL A 73 25.77 -12.34 -15.41
C VAL A 73 26.98 -12.11 -16.31
N GLU A 74 26.75 -11.73 -17.57
CA GLU A 74 27.76 -11.17 -18.48
C GLU A 74 27.35 -9.79 -18.95
N ILE A 75 28.27 -8.84 -18.81
CA ILE A 75 28.13 -7.49 -19.32
C ILE A 75 28.49 -7.44 -20.80
N VAL A 76 27.62 -6.85 -21.62
CA VAL A 76 27.85 -6.61 -23.04
C VAL A 76 27.95 -5.09 -23.28
N LYS A 77 29.17 -4.58 -23.44
CA LYS A 77 29.39 -3.16 -23.75
C LYS A 77 29.05 -2.87 -25.21
N GLU A 78 28.28 -1.82 -25.43
CA GLU A 78 27.95 -1.28 -26.75
C GLU A 78 28.71 0.03 -26.96
N PRO A 79 29.75 0.08 -27.82
CA PRO A 79 30.45 1.33 -28.12
C PRO A 79 29.55 2.37 -28.77
N GLU A 80 28.61 1.91 -29.60
CA GLU A 80 27.55 2.70 -30.21
C GLU A 80 26.20 2.05 -29.88
N ILE A 81 25.16 2.87 -29.67
CA ILE A 81 23.83 2.34 -29.35
C ILE A 81 23.26 1.57 -30.55
N LEU A 82 23.05 0.27 -30.36
CA LEU A 82 22.53 -0.62 -31.41
C LEU A 82 20.99 -0.61 -31.51
N GLY A 83 20.32 0.14 -30.65
CA GLY A 83 18.87 0.04 -30.46
C GLY A 83 18.47 -1.32 -29.89
N THR A 84 17.17 -1.49 -29.60
CA THR A 84 16.67 -2.71 -28.95
C THR A 84 16.86 -3.95 -29.81
N GLY A 85 16.58 -3.87 -31.11
CA GLY A 85 16.73 -5.00 -32.03
C GLY A 85 18.20 -5.37 -32.24
N GLY A 86 19.07 -4.38 -32.42
CA GLY A 86 20.50 -4.62 -32.61
C GLY A 86 21.16 -5.24 -31.37
N ALA A 87 20.78 -4.80 -30.17
CA ALA A 87 21.23 -5.40 -28.91
C ALA A 87 20.81 -6.88 -28.77
N ILE A 88 19.57 -7.20 -29.11
CA ILE A 88 19.04 -8.59 -29.09
C ILE A 88 19.83 -9.48 -30.05
N ILE A 89 20.07 -9.02 -31.29
CA ILE A 89 20.83 -9.77 -32.29
C ILE A 89 22.29 -9.95 -31.83
N ASN A 90 22.89 -8.91 -31.25
CA ASN A 90 24.26 -8.94 -30.72
C ASN A 90 24.40 -10.02 -29.63
N VAL A 91 23.45 -10.09 -28.71
CA VAL A 91 23.45 -11.10 -27.62
C VAL A 91 23.15 -12.50 -28.16
N ALA A 92 22.22 -12.64 -29.11
CA ALA A 92 21.92 -13.93 -29.72
C ALA A 92 23.15 -14.59 -30.37
N ARG A 93 24.08 -13.81 -30.93
CA ARG A 93 25.35 -14.33 -31.46
C ARG A 93 26.33 -14.83 -30.39
N ARG A 94 26.19 -14.36 -29.14
CA ARG A 94 26.99 -14.81 -27.98
C ARG A 94 26.32 -15.95 -27.22
N SER A 95 24.99 -16.00 -27.27
CA SER A 95 24.17 -17.03 -26.64
C SER A 95 24.50 -18.41 -27.21
N LYS A 96 24.54 -19.40 -26.32
CA LYS A 96 24.61 -20.83 -26.68
C LYS A 96 23.26 -21.54 -26.52
N ALA A 97 22.30 -20.88 -25.88
CA ALA A 97 20.95 -21.39 -25.71
C ALA A 97 20.12 -21.27 -27.00
N GLU A 98 19.16 -22.17 -27.19
CA GLU A 98 18.20 -22.10 -28.30
C GLU A 98 17.27 -20.90 -28.15
N ASN A 99 16.88 -20.56 -26.92
CA ASN A 99 15.93 -19.49 -26.63
C ASN A 99 16.60 -18.37 -25.83
N VAL A 100 16.26 -17.13 -26.16
CA VAL A 100 16.70 -15.93 -25.46
C VAL A 100 15.49 -15.17 -24.94
N LEU A 101 15.32 -15.12 -23.63
CA LEU A 101 14.36 -14.25 -22.96
C LEU A 101 14.90 -12.83 -22.95
N VAL A 102 14.14 -11.86 -23.45
CA VAL A 102 14.51 -10.44 -23.44
C VAL A 102 13.57 -9.70 -22.52
N HIS A 103 14.14 -8.92 -21.60
CA HIS A 103 13.42 -8.09 -20.65
C HIS A 103 13.94 -6.65 -20.72
N ASN A 104 13.06 -5.69 -20.96
CA ASN A 104 13.40 -4.28 -20.87
C ASN A 104 13.77 -3.89 -19.44
N GLY A 105 14.91 -3.23 -19.23
CA GLY A 105 15.41 -2.87 -17.90
C GLY A 105 14.60 -1.76 -17.18
N ASP A 106 13.65 -1.14 -17.87
CA ASP A 106 12.76 -0.10 -17.36
C ASP A 106 11.30 -0.54 -17.20
N VAL A 107 11.04 -1.84 -17.31
CA VAL A 107 9.72 -2.41 -17.11
C VAL A 107 9.61 -3.01 -15.72
N PHE A 108 8.73 -2.47 -14.90
CA PHE A 108 8.38 -3.04 -13.60
C PHE A 108 7.02 -3.75 -13.68
N THR A 109 6.99 -5.06 -13.49
CA THR A 109 5.79 -5.88 -13.74
C THR A 109 5.76 -7.15 -12.92
N ASP A 110 4.58 -7.74 -12.70
CA ASP A 110 4.37 -9.05 -12.05
C ASP A 110 4.32 -10.23 -13.04
N ILE A 111 4.50 -10.01 -14.34
CA ILE A 111 4.42 -11.06 -15.38
C ILE A 111 5.17 -12.34 -15.01
N ASN A 112 4.45 -13.46 -15.00
CA ASN A 112 5.03 -14.80 -14.85
C ASN A 112 5.86 -15.19 -16.08
N LEU A 113 7.18 -15.04 -15.96
CA LEU A 113 8.13 -15.33 -17.03
C LEU A 113 8.16 -16.82 -17.40
N LYS A 114 7.89 -17.73 -16.45
CA LYS A 114 7.84 -19.17 -16.71
C LYS A 114 6.68 -19.50 -17.64
N SER A 115 5.48 -18.97 -17.38
CA SER A 115 4.30 -19.16 -18.23
C SER A 115 4.52 -18.65 -19.65
N LEU A 116 5.20 -17.50 -19.80
CA LEU A 116 5.58 -16.96 -21.10
C LEU A 116 6.50 -17.93 -21.88
N ILE A 117 7.49 -18.52 -21.22
CA ILE A 117 8.43 -19.46 -21.84
C ILE A 117 7.74 -20.79 -22.17
N ASP A 118 6.94 -21.32 -21.26
CA ASP A 118 6.18 -22.55 -21.47
C ASP A 118 5.27 -22.41 -22.71
N PHE A 119 4.60 -21.24 -22.84
CA PHE A 119 3.79 -20.92 -24.02
C PHE A 119 4.63 -20.80 -25.30
N HIS A 120 5.79 -20.14 -25.24
CA HIS A 120 6.70 -20.02 -26.39
C HIS A 120 7.07 -21.41 -26.94
N ILE A 121 7.43 -22.32 -26.04
CA ILE A 121 7.82 -23.69 -26.36
C ILE A 121 6.62 -24.50 -26.87
N SER A 122 5.47 -24.47 -26.19
CA SER A 122 4.29 -25.26 -26.58
C SER A 122 3.76 -24.85 -27.95
N MET A 123 3.87 -23.56 -28.29
CA MET A 123 3.47 -23.04 -29.58
C MET A 123 4.53 -23.24 -30.66
N GLY A 124 5.75 -23.69 -30.32
CA GLY A 124 6.86 -23.77 -31.27
C GLY A 124 7.12 -22.45 -31.98
N SER A 125 7.01 -21.34 -31.24
CA SER A 125 7.12 -19.99 -31.80
C SER A 125 8.58 -19.65 -32.10
N ASP A 126 8.84 -18.83 -33.12
CA ASP A 126 10.16 -18.24 -33.33
C ASP A 126 10.32 -16.96 -32.50
N ILE A 127 9.23 -16.23 -32.29
CA ILE A 127 9.15 -15.06 -31.42
C ILE A 127 7.85 -15.14 -30.64
N THR A 128 7.90 -14.90 -29.33
CA THR A 128 6.69 -14.70 -28.51
C THR A 128 6.77 -13.34 -27.83
N LEU A 129 5.81 -12.47 -28.13
CA LEU A 129 5.70 -11.13 -27.54
C LEU A 129 4.73 -11.18 -26.37
N ALA A 130 5.14 -10.77 -25.17
CA ALA A 130 4.18 -10.50 -24.10
C ALA A 130 3.45 -9.17 -24.40
N VAL A 131 2.12 -9.21 -24.38
CA VAL A 131 1.27 -8.07 -24.76
C VAL A 131 0.15 -7.86 -23.75
N SER A 132 -0.25 -6.60 -23.53
CA SER A 132 -1.35 -6.29 -22.61
C SER A 132 -2.15 -5.07 -23.05
N GLU A 133 -3.41 -5.02 -22.62
CA GLU A 133 -4.32 -3.88 -22.81
C GLU A 133 -4.05 -2.74 -21.81
N ILE A 134 -3.27 -3.00 -20.75
CA ILE A 134 -2.88 -1.98 -19.76
C ILE A 134 -1.73 -1.10 -20.26
N VAL A 135 -1.00 -1.55 -21.29
CA VAL A 135 0.08 -0.76 -21.90
C VAL A 135 -0.55 0.41 -22.67
N PRO A 136 -0.12 1.67 -22.42
CA PRO A 136 -0.73 2.84 -23.05
C PRO A 136 -0.66 2.84 -24.57
N LEU A 137 0.48 2.43 -25.13
CA LEU A 137 0.67 2.38 -26.59
C LEU A 137 0.11 1.07 -27.16
N LYS A 138 -1.17 1.09 -27.54
CA LYS A 138 -1.88 -0.04 -28.15
C LYS A 138 -1.69 -0.07 -29.67
N ASN A 139 -0.54 -0.57 -30.11
CA ASN A 139 -0.14 -0.47 -31.51
C ASN A 139 0.14 -1.82 -32.20
N LEU A 140 -0.23 -2.95 -31.59
CA LEU A 140 -0.03 -4.27 -32.19
C LEU A 140 -1.35 -4.83 -32.74
N VAL A 141 -1.33 -5.22 -34.01
CA VAL A 141 -2.43 -5.90 -34.68
C VAL A 141 -2.24 -7.41 -34.49
N ILE A 142 -3.26 -8.07 -33.95
CA ILE A 142 -3.23 -9.50 -33.62
C ILE A 142 -4.48 -10.21 -34.14
N ASP A 143 -4.35 -11.49 -34.45
CA ASP A 143 -5.45 -12.39 -34.80
C ASP A 143 -5.31 -13.68 -33.98
N GLY A 144 -6.18 -13.87 -33.00
CA GLY A 144 -5.96 -14.86 -31.94
C GLY A 144 -4.63 -14.64 -31.23
N GLU A 145 -3.72 -15.61 -31.36
CA GLU A 145 -2.37 -15.57 -30.81
C GLU A 145 -1.31 -15.16 -31.86
N ASP A 146 -1.71 -14.88 -33.11
CA ASP A 146 -0.80 -14.48 -34.16
C ASP A 146 -0.58 -12.97 -34.17
N PHE A 147 0.70 -12.57 -34.21
CA PHE A 147 1.07 -11.20 -34.50
C PHE A 147 0.95 -10.94 -36.01
N LYS A 148 0.23 -9.87 -36.39
CA LYS A 148 0.00 -9.52 -37.81
C LYS A 148 0.71 -8.25 -38.26
N GLY A 149 1.21 -7.44 -37.33
CA GLY A 149 1.95 -6.23 -37.65
C GLY A 149 1.71 -5.10 -36.66
N ILE A 150 2.15 -3.91 -37.07
CA ILE A 150 2.10 -2.69 -36.26
C ILE A 150 1.10 -1.74 -36.91
N GLY A 151 0.15 -1.23 -36.12
CA GLY A 151 -0.93 -0.39 -36.61
C GLY A 151 -1.89 -0.04 -35.47
N GLU A 152 -3.13 0.31 -35.77
CA GLU A 152 -4.17 0.50 -34.75
C GLU A 152 -4.54 -0.86 -34.13
N GLY A 153 -4.13 -1.07 -32.88
CA GLY A 153 -4.28 -2.33 -32.16
C GLY A 153 -5.12 -2.18 -30.89
N LYS A 154 -5.39 -3.31 -30.24
CA LYS A 154 -6.03 -3.34 -28.90
C LYS A 154 -5.05 -3.59 -27.76
N VAL A 155 -3.84 -4.06 -28.08
CA VAL A 155 -2.80 -4.42 -27.11
C VAL A 155 -1.49 -3.71 -27.43
N GLY A 156 -0.70 -3.46 -26.39
CA GLY A 156 0.66 -2.95 -26.49
C GLY A 156 1.69 -4.01 -26.07
N PHE A 157 2.91 -3.86 -26.56
CA PHE A 157 4.05 -4.69 -26.14
C PHE A 157 4.48 -4.33 -24.72
N THR A 158 4.66 -5.33 -23.85
CA THR A 158 5.04 -5.09 -22.44
C THR A 158 6.53 -4.83 -22.23
N GLY A 159 7.36 -4.96 -23.26
CA GLY A 159 8.82 -4.90 -23.12
C GLY A 159 9.47 -6.24 -22.78
N ILE A 160 8.72 -7.35 -22.83
CA ILE A 160 9.22 -8.70 -22.57
C ILE A 160 8.87 -9.61 -23.74
N ALA A 161 9.86 -10.35 -24.24
CA ALA A 161 9.66 -11.32 -25.33
C ALA A 161 10.64 -12.49 -25.24
N VAL A 162 10.29 -13.60 -25.87
CA VAL A 162 11.20 -14.75 -26.04
C VAL A 162 11.49 -14.91 -27.53
N TYR A 163 12.76 -15.10 -27.87
CA TYR A 163 13.23 -15.26 -29.24
C TYR A 163 13.97 -16.58 -29.40
N LYS A 164 13.74 -17.25 -30.53
CA LYS A 164 14.56 -18.36 -30.96
C LYS A 164 15.85 -17.82 -31.59
N LYS A 165 17.01 -18.25 -31.07
CA LYS A 165 18.34 -17.80 -31.52
C LYS A 165 18.51 -17.96 -33.03
N LYS A 166 18.09 -19.09 -33.60
CA LYS A 166 18.26 -19.41 -35.02
C LYS A 166 17.68 -18.33 -35.95
N LEU A 167 16.55 -17.74 -35.59
CA LEU A 167 15.95 -16.64 -36.34
C LEU A 167 16.83 -15.39 -36.30
N LEU A 168 17.44 -15.09 -35.15
CA LEU A 168 18.24 -13.88 -34.95
C LEU A 168 19.60 -13.96 -35.66
N ASP A 169 20.13 -15.16 -35.89
CA ASP A 169 21.41 -15.37 -36.61
C ASP A 169 21.35 -14.87 -38.07
N GLU A 170 20.15 -14.75 -38.66
CA GLU A 170 19.94 -14.23 -40.03
C GLU A 170 19.99 -12.69 -40.13
N PHE A 171 20.07 -11.99 -39.01
CA PHE A 171 20.12 -10.54 -38.98
C PHE A 171 21.55 -10.05 -38.71
N GLU A 172 21.91 -8.94 -39.35
CA GLU A 172 23.18 -8.24 -39.08
C GLU A 172 23.09 -7.48 -37.76
N VAL A 173 24.20 -7.49 -37.00
CA VAL A 173 24.34 -6.63 -35.82
C VAL A 173 24.56 -5.20 -36.30
N LYS A 174 23.51 -4.39 -36.22
CA LYS A 174 23.53 -2.96 -36.56
C LYS A 174 22.41 -2.23 -35.82
N PRO A 175 22.45 -0.89 -35.75
CA PRO A 175 21.36 -0.09 -35.21
C PRO A 175 20.00 -0.42 -35.85
N ILE A 176 19.09 -1.03 -35.09
CA ILE A 176 17.73 -1.36 -35.56
C ILE A 176 16.72 -1.41 -34.41
N ASP A 177 15.53 -0.87 -34.65
CA ASP A 177 14.37 -1.03 -33.75
C ASP A 177 13.84 -2.47 -33.85
N VAL A 178 13.62 -3.10 -32.69
CA VAL A 178 13.09 -4.47 -32.58
C VAL A 178 11.77 -4.65 -33.34
N LYS A 179 10.92 -3.62 -33.43
CA LYS A 179 9.66 -3.64 -34.19
C LYS A 179 9.88 -3.99 -35.66
N LYS A 180 10.97 -3.51 -36.27
CA LYS A 180 11.33 -3.84 -37.65
C LYS A 180 11.77 -5.30 -37.80
N VAL A 181 12.32 -5.90 -36.75
CA VAL A 181 12.69 -7.32 -36.73
C VAL A 181 11.41 -8.19 -36.75
N TRP A 182 10.39 -7.83 -35.97
CA TRP A 182 9.12 -8.57 -35.94
C TRP A 182 8.39 -8.55 -37.30
N VAL A 183 8.33 -7.39 -37.95
CA VAL A 183 7.69 -7.25 -39.28
C VAL A 183 8.45 -8.08 -40.32
N LYS A 184 9.78 -8.02 -40.33
CA LYS A 184 10.59 -8.87 -41.22
C LYS A 184 10.46 -10.36 -40.92
N ALA A 185 10.28 -10.74 -39.66
CA ALA A 185 10.09 -12.12 -39.28
C ALA A 185 8.79 -12.70 -39.90
N ILE A 186 7.66 -11.99 -39.77
CA ILE A 186 6.40 -12.44 -40.39
C ILE A 186 6.47 -12.45 -41.93
N GLU A 187 7.14 -11.47 -42.55
CA GLU A 187 7.35 -11.42 -44.01
C GLU A 187 8.15 -12.62 -44.53
N ARG A 188 9.07 -13.15 -43.70
CA ARG A 188 9.87 -14.36 -43.99
C ARG A 188 9.17 -15.66 -43.60
N GLY A 189 7.93 -15.61 -43.12
CA GLY A 189 7.15 -16.80 -42.75
C GLY A 189 7.46 -17.35 -41.35
N TYR A 190 8.17 -16.61 -40.50
CA TYR A 190 8.43 -17.03 -39.12
C TYR A 190 7.20 -16.92 -38.24
N LYS A 191 7.10 -17.80 -37.25
CA LYS A 191 5.96 -17.89 -36.33
C LYS A 191 6.11 -16.88 -35.18
N VAL A 192 5.55 -15.69 -35.37
CA VAL A 192 5.49 -14.65 -34.34
C VAL A 192 4.16 -14.71 -33.62
N LYS A 193 4.20 -15.11 -32.33
CA LYS A 193 3.03 -15.23 -31.46
C LYS A 193 2.96 -14.14 -30.41
N VAL A 194 1.77 -13.91 -29.89
CA VAL A 194 1.53 -13.04 -28.75
C VAL A 194 1.05 -13.85 -27.55
N PHE A 195 1.61 -13.54 -26.37
CA PHE A 195 1.19 -14.07 -25.09
C PHE A 195 0.51 -12.97 -24.30
N LYS A 196 -0.70 -13.22 -23.82
CA LYS A 196 -1.44 -12.29 -22.94
C LYS A 196 -1.27 -12.76 -21.49
N PRO A 197 -0.31 -12.22 -20.73
CA PRO A 197 -0.25 -12.48 -19.30
C PRO A 197 -1.57 -11.97 -18.69
N GLY A 198 -2.30 -12.80 -17.95
CA GLY A 198 -3.53 -12.43 -17.23
C GLY A 198 -3.29 -11.46 -16.06
N GLU A 199 -2.21 -10.70 -16.14
CA GLU A 199 -1.56 -9.95 -15.08
C GLU A 199 -2.03 -8.51 -15.09
N ARG A 200 -2.03 -7.90 -13.90
CA ARG A 200 -2.64 -6.58 -13.68
C ARG A 200 -1.62 -5.50 -13.37
N TYR A 201 -0.33 -5.83 -13.26
CA TYR A 201 0.68 -4.87 -12.82
C TYR A 201 1.80 -4.69 -13.83
N TRP A 202 1.90 -3.47 -14.38
CA TRP A 202 2.92 -3.11 -15.35
C TRP A 202 3.15 -1.60 -15.33
N HIS A 203 4.41 -1.19 -15.29
CA HIS A 203 4.84 0.21 -15.34
C HIS A 203 6.09 0.35 -16.22
N ASP A 204 6.06 1.29 -17.16
CA ASP A 204 7.26 1.87 -17.77
C ASP A 204 7.79 2.94 -16.79
N ILE A 205 8.90 2.63 -16.13
CA ILE A 205 9.52 3.57 -15.17
C ILE A 205 10.42 4.61 -15.85
N GLY A 206 10.45 4.66 -17.19
CA GLY A 206 11.28 5.57 -17.97
C GLY A 206 10.81 7.02 -18.00
N THR A 207 9.82 7.41 -17.20
CA THR A 207 9.33 8.80 -17.04
C THR A 207 9.08 9.10 -15.56
N PRO A 208 9.10 10.39 -15.13
CA PRO A 208 8.80 10.76 -13.74
C PRO A 208 7.44 10.22 -13.26
N ASN A 209 6.39 10.36 -14.08
CA ASN A 209 5.05 9.82 -13.79
C ASN A 209 5.08 8.30 -13.57
N GLY A 210 5.70 7.56 -14.51
CA GLY A 210 5.73 6.10 -14.47
C GLY A 210 6.55 5.55 -13.28
N TYR A 211 7.66 6.21 -12.96
CA TYR A 211 8.49 5.86 -11.81
C TYR A 211 7.80 6.15 -10.48
N ALA A 212 7.24 7.35 -10.30
CA ALA A 212 6.48 7.71 -9.10
C ALA A 212 5.27 6.77 -8.90
N LYS A 213 4.52 6.49 -9.98
CA LYS A 213 3.39 5.55 -9.97
C LYS A 213 3.80 4.15 -9.53
N ALA A 214 4.89 3.60 -10.07
CA ALA A 214 5.38 2.28 -9.69
C ALA A 214 5.71 2.18 -8.19
N ILE A 215 6.26 3.24 -7.61
CA ILE A 215 6.58 3.33 -6.17
C ILE A 215 5.30 3.46 -5.33
N PHE A 216 4.41 4.38 -5.71
CA PHE A 216 3.19 4.68 -4.96
C PHE A 216 2.19 3.52 -4.99
N ASP A 217 2.02 2.87 -6.15
CA ASP A 217 1.17 1.69 -6.28
C ASP A 217 1.72 0.53 -5.43
N LEU A 218 3.05 0.37 -5.37
CA LEU A 218 3.68 -0.64 -4.54
C LEU A 218 3.52 -0.36 -3.04
N LEU A 219 3.74 0.89 -2.60
CA LEU A 219 3.49 1.30 -1.21
C LEU A 219 2.03 1.13 -0.83
N GLY A 220 1.11 1.53 -1.71
CA GLY A 220 -0.33 1.34 -1.52
C GLY A 220 -0.71 -0.13 -1.35
N LYS A 221 -0.12 -1.04 -2.14
CA LYS A 221 -0.28 -2.50 -1.97
C LYS A 221 0.23 -3.01 -0.63
N MET A 222 1.25 -2.35 -0.05
CA MET A 222 1.77 -2.65 1.30
C MET A 222 0.96 -1.98 2.41
N GLY A 223 -0.04 -1.16 2.08
CA GLY A 223 -0.78 -0.34 3.03
C GLY A 223 0.08 0.74 3.69
N GLU A 224 1.08 1.25 2.97
CA GLU A 224 2.01 2.27 3.45
C GLU A 224 1.95 3.53 2.58
N ARG A 225 2.38 4.65 3.18
CA ARG A 225 2.62 5.93 2.48
C ARG A 225 4.06 6.41 2.60
N VAL A 226 4.77 5.90 3.60
CA VAL A 226 6.13 6.33 3.93
C VAL A 226 7.08 5.16 3.74
N PHE A 227 8.20 5.41 3.08
CA PHE A 227 9.33 4.52 3.02
C PHE A 227 10.61 5.27 3.33
N VAL A 228 11.39 4.75 4.28
CA VAL A 228 12.73 5.25 4.60
C VAL A 228 13.67 4.07 4.53
N ASN A 229 14.67 4.16 3.64
CA ASN A 229 15.68 3.12 3.50
C ASN A 229 16.40 2.89 4.83
N VAL A 230 16.63 1.63 5.19
CA VAL A 230 17.23 1.22 6.48
C VAL A 230 18.63 1.80 6.74
N LYS A 231 19.30 2.30 5.70
CA LYS A 231 20.61 2.96 5.81
C LYS A 231 20.53 4.33 6.48
N VAL A 232 19.36 4.97 6.49
CA VAL A 232 19.20 6.32 7.06
C VAL A 232 19.30 6.31 8.58
N LYS A 233 20.39 6.87 9.11
CA LYS A 233 20.71 6.84 10.54
C LYS A 233 19.92 7.85 11.37
N SER A 234 19.69 9.05 10.84
CA SER A 234 19.04 10.13 11.58
C SER A 234 18.28 11.03 10.62
N LEU A 235 17.10 11.46 11.07
CA LEU A 235 16.21 12.32 10.31
C LEU A 235 15.58 13.35 11.25
N PRO A 236 15.44 14.62 10.82
CA PRO A 236 14.67 15.61 11.56
C PRO A 236 13.18 15.22 11.61
N PRO A 237 12.38 15.76 12.54
CA PRO A 237 10.93 15.74 12.38
C PRO A 237 10.52 16.53 11.13
N LEU A 238 9.53 16.03 10.38
CA LEU A 238 9.05 16.60 9.13
C LEU A 238 7.53 16.64 9.07
N SER A 239 7.01 17.67 8.41
CA SER A 239 5.62 17.74 7.96
C SER A 239 5.53 17.27 6.51
N PHE A 240 4.56 16.41 6.21
CA PHE A 240 4.32 15.90 4.86
C PHE A 240 2.86 15.52 4.64
N ASP A 241 2.46 15.47 3.37
CA ASP A 241 1.15 15.01 2.90
C ASP A 241 1.31 14.01 1.75
N GLY A 242 0.57 12.90 1.75
CA GLY A 242 0.71 11.89 0.69
C GLY A 242 1.93 11.00 0.86
N PHE A 243 2.57 10.65 -0.25
CA PHE A 243 3.70 9.71 -0.24
C PHE A 243 5.03 10.41 0.08
N LEU A 244 5.85 9.78 0.92
CA LEU A 244 7.22 10.20 1.22
C LEU A 244 8.16 9.01 1.13
N VAL A 245 9.09 9.05 0.18
CA VAL A 245 10.04 7.97 -0.07
C VAL A 245 11.46 8.51 0.01
N ILE A 246 12.30 7.92 0.87
CA ILE A 246 13.69 8.31 1.07
C ILE A 246 14.58 7.09 0.79
N GLU A 247 15.31 7.13 -0.32
CA GLU A 247 16.13 6.03 -0.83
C GLU A 247 17.64 6.16 -0.54
N GLY A 248 18.10 7.36 -0.17
CA GLY A 248 19.49 7.67 0.24
C GLY A 248 19.57 8.23 1.65
N GLU A 249 20.70 8.84 2.03
CA GLU A 249 20.93 9.50 3.33
C GLU A 249 20.95 11.04 3.17
N PRO A 250 19.81 11.71 2.93
CA PRO A 250 19.77 13.15 2.74
C PRO A 250 19.95 13.93 4.05
N ASP A 251 20.59 15.09 3.96
CA ASP A 251 20.57 16.12 5.00
C ASP A 251 19.36 17.04 4.77
N ILE A 252 18.33 16.92 5.62
CA ILE A 252 17.07 17.63 5.44
C ILE A 252 16.90 18.70 6.53
N GLU A 253 16.59 19.92 6.15
CA GLU A 253 16.19 20.96 7.10
C GLU A 253 14.75 20.73 7.60
N ARG A 254 14.50 20.89 8.91
CA ARG A 254 13.17 20.73 9.57
C ARG A 254 12.04 21.56 8.95
N SER A 255 12.39 22.62 8.24
CA SER A 255 11.43 23.56 7.65
C SER A 255 10.94 23.15 6.25
N CYS A 256 11.38 21.99 5.75
CA CYS A 256 10.87 21.41 4.53
C CYS A 256 9.47 20.82 4.73
N PHE A 257 8.61 21.01 3.72
CA PHE A 257 7.34 20.31 3.59
C PHE A 257 7.36 19.47 2.31
N PHE A 258 6.87 18.25 2.41
CA PHE A 258 6.88 17.28 1.31
C PHE A 258 5.46 16.84 0.97
N LYS A 259 5.13 16.83 -0.32
CA LYS A 259 3.89 16.23 -0.80
C LYS A 259 4.11 15.35 -2.01
N ASN A 260 3.86 14.04 -1.87
CA ASN A 260 4.14 13.06 -2.93
C ASN A 260 5.58 13.19 -3.46
N VAL A 261 6.58 12.88 -2.63
CA VAL A 261 8.00 13.08 -2.96
C VAL A 261 8.80 11.79 -2.87
N VAL A 262 9.69 11.60 -3.84
CA VAL A 262 10.72 10.56 -3.84
C VAL A 262 12.10 11.21 -3.80
N ILE A 263 12.89 10.93 -2.77
CA ILE A 263 14.25 11.46 -2.57
C ILE A 263 15.24 10.32 -2.84
N ILE A 264 16.18 10.53 -3.76
CA ILE A 264 17.15 9.52 -4.20
C ILE A 264 18.57 10.07 -4.03
N GLY A 265 19.43 9.28 -3.38
CA GLY A 265 20.83 9.63 -3.17
C GLY A 265 21.05 10.58 -2.00
N ASP A 266 22.32 10.95 -1.82
CA ASP A 266 22.78 11.77 -0.70
C ASP A 266 22.85 13.22 -1.16
N LEU A 267 21.99 14.07 -0.59
CA LEU A 267 21.85 15.48 -0.97
C LEU A 267 21.38 16.31 0.21
N ARG A 268 21.55 17.63 0.12
CA ARG A 268 21.04 18.57 1.13
C ARG A 268 19.77 19.24 0.64
N LEU A 269 18.71 19.17 1.44
CA LEU A 269 17.44 19.86 1.23
C LEU A 269 17.29 21.01 2.21
N VAL A 270 17.25 22.22 1.66
CA VAL A 270 17.00 23.45 2.41
C VAL A 270 15.51 23.76 2.44
N LYS A 271 15.12 24.66 3.35
CA LYS A 271 13.75 25.18 3.50
C LYS A 271 13.01 25.33 2.17
N GLY A 272 11.89 24.64 2.03
CA GLY A 272 11.06 24.70 0.83
C GLY A 272 9.84 23.79 0.89
N VAL A 273 8.96 23.95 -0.09
CA VAL A 273 7.81 23.10 -0.35
C VAL A 273 8.13 22.28 -1.60
N TYR A 274 8.18 20.96 -1.46
CA TYR A 274 8.47 20.03 -2.54
C TYR A 274 7.22 19.20 -2.81
N GLU A 275 6.63 19.35 -3.99
CA GLU A 275 5.38 18.69 -4.34
C GLU A 275 5.47 17.96 -5.69
N ASN A 276 4.94 16.73 -5.72
CA ASN A 276 4.80 15.90 -6.91
C ASN A 276 6.11 15.82 -7.70
N CYS A 277 7.19 15.43 -7.02
CA CYS A 277 8.52 15.43 -7.62
C CYS A 277 9.43 14.30 -7.12
N ILE A 278 10.41 13.97 -7.96
CA ILE A 278 11.55 13.12 -7.65
C ILE A 278 12.76 14.05 -7.50
N ILE A 279 13.54 13.86 -6.45
CA ILE A 279 14.70 14.70 -6.13
C ILE A 279 15.96 13.84 -6.12
N SER A 280 17.01 14.32 -6.79
CA SER A 280 18.35 13.73 -6.79
C SER A 280 19.42 14.83 -6.67
N PRO A 281 20.71 14.48 -6.45
CA PRO A 281 21.79 15.46 -6.40
C PRO A 281 21.87 16.37 -7.63
N SER A 282 21.58 15.85 -8.83
CA SER A 282 21.56 16.61 -10.08
C SER A 282 20.31 17.49 -10.29
N GLY A 283 19.27 17.35 -9.45
CA GLY A 283 18.11 18.24 -9.47
C GLY A 283 16.76 17.55 -9.26
N ILE A 284 15.69 18.22 -9.69
CA ILE A 284 14.30 17.82 -9.44
C ILE A 284 13.61 17.47 -10.78
N ALA A 285 12.90 16.34 -10.81
CA ALA A 285 11.99 15.98 -11.89
C ALA A 285 10.55 15.97 -11.38
N HIS A 286 9.70 16.81 -11.97
CA HIS A 286 8.27 16.90 -11.60
C HIS A 286 7.44 15.86 -12.33
N PHE A 287 6.34 15.45 -11.70
CA PHE A 287 5.33 14.56 -12.27
C PHE A 287 3.92 15.14 -12.05
N ASP A 288 2.97 14.67 -12.87
CA ASP A 288 1.56 14.99 -12.72
C ASP A 288 0.92 14.11 -11.64
N GLU A 289 0.30 14.73 -10.63
CA GLU A 289 -0.30 14.03 -9.49
C GLU A 289 -1.38 13.04 -9.94
N ILE A 290 -2.30 13.48 -10.81
CA ILE A 290 -3.43 12.64 -11.26
C ILE A 290 -2.90 11.39 -11.96
N SER A 291 -1.96 11.55 -12.87
CA SER A 291 -1.32 10.45 -13.60
C SER A 291 -0.54 9.53 -12.67
N ALA A 292 0.24 10.07 -11.73
CA ALA A 292 1.01 9.29 -10.77
C ALA A 292 0.11 8.46 -9.84
N MET A 293 -1.08 8.96 -9.51
CA MET A 293 -2.08 8.26 -8.71
C MET A 293 -2.99 7.32 -9.53
N GLY A 294 -2.78 7.22 -10.84
CA GLY A 294 -3.61 6.40 -11.74
C GLY A 294 -5.03 6.94 -11.96
N GLY A 295 -5.21 8.25 -11.86
CA GLY A 295 -6.46 8.93 -12.16
C GLY A 295 -6.55 9.47 -13.58
N GLU A 296 -7.72 10.03 -13.88
CA GLU A 296 -8.06 10.68 -15.15
C GLU A 296 -9.03 11.84 -14.89
N LEU A 297 -9.14 12.80 -15.82
CA LEU A 297 -10.14 13.88 -15.77
C LEU A 297 -10.17 14.65 -14.42
N ASN A 298 -8.99 15.00 -13.90
CA ASN A 298 -8.80 15.73 -12.62
C ASN A 298 -9.28 14.97 -11.37
N LYS A 299 -9.47 13.65 -11.43
CA LYS A 299 -9.86 12.86 -10.27
C LYS A 299 -9.14 11.52 -10.22
N TYR A 300 -8.97 11.01 -9.01
CA TYR A 300 -8.46 9.66 -8.77
C TYR A 300 -9.13 9.07 -7.53
N ILE A 301 -9.15 7.75 -7.47
CA ILE A 301 -9.70 7.03 -6.33
C ILE A 301 -8.66 7.00 -5.20
N ILE A 302 -9.07 7.40 -3.99
CA ILE A 302 -8.20 7.39 -2.80
C ILE A 302 -8.55 6.27 -1.83
N GLY A 303 -9.74 5.66 -1.99
CA GLY A 303 -10.14 4.54 -1.17
C GLY A 303 -11.42 3.89 -1.67
N PHE A 304 -11.47 2.57 -1.47
CA PHE A 304 -12.72 1.81 -1.40
C PHE A 304 -12.93 1.55 0.10
N GLY A 305 -14.06 2.01 0.65
CA GLY A 305 -14.38 1.79 2.06
C GLY A 305 -14.49 0.29 2.40
N GLY A 306 -14.80 -0.03 3.67
CA GLY A 306 -15.23 -1.39 4.04
C GLY A 306 -16.53 -1.83 3.34
N SER A 307 -17.34 -0.85 2.96
CA SER A 307 -18.57 -0.86 2.15
C SER A 307 -18.30 -0.69 0.64
N ASP A 308 -19.32 -0.80 -0.21
CA ASP A 308 -19.24 -0.50 -1.66
C ASP A 308 -18.99 0.99 -2.00
N ARG A 309 -18.93 1.87 -0.98
CA ARG A 309 -18.59 3.30 -1.10
C ARG A 309 -17.23 3.56 -1.74
N LYS A 310 -17.18 4.56 -2.61
CA LYS A 310 -15.94 5.04 -3.27
C LYS A 310 -15.62 6.46 -2.84
N PHE A 311 -14.35 6.70 -2.53
CA PHE A 311 -13.83 8.03 -2.22
C PHE A 311 -12.97 8.51 -3.38
N TRP A 312 -13.38 9.61 -4.00
CA TRP A 312 -12.67 10.26 -5.08
C TRP A 312 -12.04 11.54 -4.57
N ARG A 313 -10.75 11.74 -4.83
CA ARG A 313 -10.15 13.07 -4.74
C ARG A 313 -10.33 13.78 -6.07
N VAL A 314 -10.90 14.97 -6.03
CA VAL A 314 -11.14 15.81 -7.20
C VAL A 314 -10.30 17.09 -7.06
N ARG A 315 -9.52 17.41 -8.09
CA ARG A 315 -8.76 18.65 -8.19
C ARG A 315 -9.57 19.68 -8.98
N LYS A 316 -9.75 20.87 -8.41
CA LYS A 316 -10.40 22.00 -9.09
C LYS A 316 -9.80 23.31 -8.56
N ASP A 317 -9.41 24.21 -9.46
CA ASP A 317 -8.88 25.54 -9.13
C ASP A 317 -7.75 25.51 -8.09
N ASN A 318 -6.78 24.60 -8.26
CA ASN A 318 -5.67 24.32 -7.33
C ASN A 318 -6.08 23.88 -5.91
N LYS A 319 -7.37 23.57 -5.69
CA LYS A 319 -7.87 22.98 -4.45
C LYS A 319 -8.17 21.50 -4.66
N SER A 320 -8.17 20.74 -3.57
CA SER A 320 -8.71 19.39 -3.56
C SER A 320 -9.97 19.29 -2.71
N TYR A 321 -10.82 18.37 -3.16
CA TYR A 321 -12.07 17.99 -2.54
C TYR A 321 -12.14 16.48 -2.50
N VAL A 322 -12.82 15.95 -1.49
CA VAL A 322 -13.20 14.54 -1.46
C VAL A 322 -14.67 14.42 -1.84
N VAL A 323 -14.97 13.51 -2.76
CA VAL A 323 -16.32 13.13 -3.13
C VAL A 323 -16.53 11.70 -2.67
N CYS A 324 -17.42 11.50 -1.69
CA CYS A 324 -17.84 10.19 -1.25
C CYS A 324 -19.10 9.78 -2.03
N GLU A 325 -19.03 8.65 -2.73
CA GLU A 325 -20.09 8.10 -3.56
C GLU A 325 -20.66 6.84 -2.90
N TYR A 326 -21.96 6.89 -2.58
CA TYR A 326 -22.71 5.85 -1.87
C TYR A 326 -23.50 4.91 -2.78
N GLY A 327 -23.57 5.22 -4.08
CA GLY A 327 -24.44 4.49 -5.00
C GLY A 327 -25.90 4.58 -4.56
N GLU A 328 -26.58 3.43 -4.50
CA GLU A 328 -27.99 3.33 -4.07
C GLU A 328 -28.17 3.31 -2.54
N ASN A 329 -27.09 3.33 -1.75
CA ASN A 329 -27.18 3.20 -0.29
C ASN A 329 -27.51 4.53 0.41
N SER A 330 -28.76 4.97 0.29
CA SER A 330 -29.24 6.24 0.85
C SER A 330 -29.19 6.29 2.38
N GLU A 331 -29.41 5.17 3.06
CA GLU A 331 -29.40 5.11 4.54
C GLU A 331 -28.00 5.43 5.09
N GLU A 332 -26.96 4.84 4.50
CA GLU A 332 -25.58 5.05 4.94
C GLU A 332 -25.11 6.49 4.66
N MET A 333 -25.61 7.09 3.56
CA MET A 333 -25.37 8.50 3.25
C MET A 333 -26.02 9.41 4.31
N GLU A 334 -27.30 9.18 4.67
CA GLU A 334 -27.95 9.97 5.72
C GLU A 334 -27.26 9.81 7.08
N LYS A 335 -26.81 8.61 7.42
CA LYS A 335 -26.03 8.37 8.64
C LYS A 335 -24.74 9.18 8.65
N HIS A 336 -24.02 9.28 7.53
CA HIS A 336 -22.82 10.14 7.43
C HIS A 336 -23.17 11.61 7.69
N LEU A 337 -24.23 12.13 7.07
CA LEU A 337 -24.64 13.52 7.23
C LEU A 337 -25.00 13.84 8.69
N LYS A 338 -25.79 12.96 9.32
CA LYS A 338 -26.20 13.11 10.73
C LYS A 338 -25.04 12.99 11.70
N ALA A 339 -24.09 12.10 11.41
CA ALA A 339 -22.87 12.00 12.18
C ALA A 339 -22.02 13.27 12.07
N THR A 340 -21.87 13.82 10.85
CA THR A 340 -21.11 15.05 10.63
C THR A 340 -21.73 16.24 11.36
N GLU A 341 -23.07 16.38 11.28
CA GLU A 341 -23.83 17.42 12.01
C GLU A 341 -23.54 17.37 13.52
N LEU A 342 -23.70 16.19 14.14
CA LEU A 342 -23.44 16.00 15.57
C LEU A 342 -21.99 16.27 15.98
N LEU A 343 -21.03 15.80 15.18
CA LEU A 343 -19.61 15.98 15.48
C LEU A 343 -19.21 17.46 15.38
N LEU A 344 -19.77 18.21 14.42
CA LEU A 344 -19.58 19.66 14.33
C LEU A 344 -20.24 20.41 15.50
N GLU A 345 -21.43 20.01 15.95
CA GLU A 345 -22.08 20.56 17.16
C GLU A 345 -21.22 20.38 18.42
N CYS A 346 -20.49 19.27 18.50
CA CYS A 346 -19.52 19.00 19.57
C CYS A 346 -18.16 19.70 19.37
N GLY A 347 -17.96 20.43 18.27
CA GLY A 347 -16.71 21.13 17.96
C GLY A 347 -15.56 20.21 17.55
N LEU A 348 -15.85 19.02 17.02
CA LEU A 348 -14.83 18.06 16.59
C LEU A 348 -14.31 18.38 15.17
N PRO A 349 -13.02 18.06 14.89
CA PRO A 349 -12.41 18.34 13.60
C PRO A 349 -12.76 17.28 12.56
N VAL A 350 -13.97 17.35 12.02
CA VAL A 350 -14.47 16.50 10.93
C VAL A 350 -14.51 17.26 9.60
N PRO A 351 -14.49 16.56 8.44
CA PRO A 351 -14.54 17.23 7.15
C PRO A 351 -15.79 18.08 7.00
N GLN A 352 -15.63 19.35 6.60
CA GLN A 352 -16.78 20.18 6.24
C GLN A 352 -17.48 19.63 5.00
N ILE A 353 -18.81 19.66 5.00
CA ILE A 353 -19.62 19.29 3.83
C ILE A 353 -19.90 20.55 3.02
N PHE A 354 -19.48 20.55 1.75
CA PHE A 354 -19.70 21.63 0.81
C PHE A 354 -20.98 21.48 0.00
N GLY A 355 -21.47 20.24 -0.17
CA GLY A 355 -22.69 19.97 -0.91
C GLY A 355 -23.05 18.50 -0.93
N VAL A 356 -24.30 18.21 -1.27
CA VAL A 356 -24.83 16.84 -1.36
C VAL A 356 -25.66 16.71 -2.64
N ASP A 357 -25.37 15.70 -3.46
CA ASP A 357 -26.21 15.29 -4.59
C ASP A 357 -26.91 13.98 -4.20
N ARG A 358 -28.15 14.09 -3.72
CA ARG A 358 -28.93 12.94 -3.25
C ARG A 358 -29.34 12.00 -4.38
N VAL A 359 -29.49 12.53 -5.60
CA VAL A 359 -29.89 11.75 -6.77
C VAL A 359 -28.75 10.82 -7.17
N LYS A 360 -27.49 11.28 -7.04
CA LYS A 360 -26.31 10.47 -7.33
C LYS A 360 -25.71 9.78 -6.10
N GLY A 361 -26.26 10.00 -4.91
CA GLY A 361 -25.70 9.49 -3.66
C GLY A 361 -24.30 10.03 -3.38
N GLN A 362 -24.05 11.32 -3.59
CA GLN A 362 -22.71 11.93 -3.45
C GLN A 362 -22.67 12.99 -2.35
N ILE A 363 -21.63 12.94 -1.52
CA ILE A 363 -21.28 13.99 -0.55
C ILE A 363 -19.95 14.62 -0.97
N PHE A 364 -19.93 15.94 -1.12
CA PHE A 364 -18.74 16.74 -1.40
C PHE A 364 -18.21 17.32 -0.09
N MET A 365 -16.97 17.00 0.27
CA MET A 365 -16.39 17.32 1.57
C MET A 365 -14.95 17.83 1.48
N GLU A 366 -14.51 18.46 2.57
CA GLU A 366 -13.14 18.91 2.77
C GLU A 366 -12.13 17.76 2.61
N ASP A 367 -11.01 18.04 1.97
CA ASP A 367 -9.91 17.10 1.84
C ASP A 367 -8.92 17.26 3.00
N PHE A 368 -8.84 16.22 3.84
CA PHE A 368 -7.92 16.15 4.97
C PHE A 368 -6.47 15.86 4.57
N GLY A 369 -6.22 15.48 3.31
CA GLY A 369 -4.93 15.00 2.84
C GLY A 369 -4.85 13.47 2.94
N ASP A 370 -3.65 12.93 2.99
CA ASP A 370 -3.37 11.49 3.05
C ASP A 370 -2.55 11.07 4.27
N THR A 371 -2.01 12.02 5.04
CA THR A 371 -1.18 11.72 6.21
C THR A 371 -2.04 11.36 7.41
N THR A 372 -2.24 10.07 7.62
CA THR A 372 -2.82 9.54 8.87
C THR A 372 -1.82 9.61 10.02
N LEU A 373 -2.28 9.59 11.26
CA LEU A 373 -1.46 9.53 12.46
C LEU A 373 -0.51 8.32 12.43
N TYR A 374 -0.99 7.19 11.92
CA TYR A 374 -0.18 6.02 11.60
C TYR A 374 0.98 6.37 10.65
N SER A 375 0.68 6.92 9.47
CA SER A 375 1.72 7.22 8.47
C SER A 375 2.69 8.31 8.93
N TYR A 376 2.20 9.30 9.69
CA TYR A 376 3.01 10.36 10.27
C TYR A 376 4.12 9.82 11.17
N PHE A 377 3.81 8.80 11.98
CA PHE A 377 4.78 8.16 12.88
C PHE A 377 5.50 6.95 12.28
N LYS A 378 5.11 6.49 11.08
CA LYS A 378 5.96 5.60 10.28
C LYS A 378 7.23 6.28 9.81
N TYR A 379 7.21 7.61 9.71
CA TYR A 379 8.41 8.39 9.49
C TYR A 379 9.28 8.45 10.77
N PRO A 380 10.50 7.88 10.81
CA PRO A 380 11.28 7.71 12.04
C PRO A 380 11.71 9.02 12.74
N GLY A 381 11.71 10.13 12.03
CA GLY A 381 12.05 11.45 12.55
C GLY A 381 10.94 12.08 13.39
N ASN A 382 9.70 11.64 13.23
CA ASN A 382 8.54 12.12 14.00
C ASN A 382 8.36 11.25 15.24
N ARG A 383 8.52 11.85 16.43
CA ARG A 383 8.51 11.13 17.72
C ARG A 383 7.73 11.85 18.82
N ASP A 384 6.99 12.90 18.48
CA ASP A 384 6.16 13.69 19.38
C ASP A 384 4.81 12.99 19.68
N TYR A 385 4.88 11.71 20.10
CA TYR A 385 3.73 10.85 20.35
C TYR A 385 2.72 11.47 21.32
N LEU A 386 3.19 11.95 22.48
CA LEU A 386 2.30 12.54 23.50
C LEU A 386 1.58 13.80 23.01
N LYS A 387 2.17 14.57 22.10
CA LYS A 387 1.53 15.76 21.54
C LYS A 387 0.31 15.36 20.71
N TYR A 388 0.50 14.48 19.74
CA TYR A 388 -0.57 14.09 18.82
C TYR A 388 -1.55 13.09 19.42
N TYR A 389 -1.08 12.05 20.11
CA TYR A 389 -1.99 11.12 20.80
C TYR A 389 -2.73 11.80 21.96
N GLY A 390 -2.08 12.74 22.66
CA GLY A 390 -2.77 13.55 23.67
C GLY A 390 -3.91 14.38 23.07
N GLU A 391 -3.69 15.01 21.91
CA GLU A 391 -4.75 15.75 21.21
C GLU A 391 -5.85 14.83 20.68
N ALA A 392 -5.50 13.67 20.11
CA ALA A 392 -6.47 12.67 19.69
C ALA A 392 -7.35 12.19 20.86
N ILE A 393 -6.77 12.04 22.05
CA ILE A 393 -7.49 11.68 23.27
C ILE A 393 -8.42 12.81 23.74
N ARG A 394 -8.02 14.08 23.65
CA ARG A 394 -8.92 15.20 23.96
C ARG A 394 -10.11 15.27 23.02
N ILE A 395 -9.88 15.02 21.72
CA ILE A 395 -10.94 15.00 20.71
C ILE A 395 -12.00 13.94 21.06
N ILE A 396 -11.61 12.73 21.44
CA ILE A 396 -12.58 11.69 21.80
C ILE A 396 -13.23 11.94 23.17
N ALA A 397 -12.50 12.50 24.13
CA ALA A 397 -13.09 12.93 25.41
C ALA A 397 -14.21 13.96 25.21
N ARG A 398 -14.02 14.92 24.29
CA ARG A 398 -15.06 15.89 23.90
C ARG A 398 -16.29 15.21 23.32
N LEU A 399 -16.13 14.23 22.43
CA LEU A 399 -17.25 13.45 21.90
C LEU A 399 -18.06 12.84 23.04
N HIS A 400 -17.37 12.10 23.92
CA HIS A 400 -17.99 11.36 25.00
C HIS A 400 -18.71 12.28 26.01
N ALA A 401 -18.15 13.46 26.31
CA ALA A 401 -18.72 14.40 27.27
C ALA A 401 -19.85 15.27 26.69
N LEU A 402 -19.78 15.63 25.41
CA LEU A 402 -20.67 16.63 24.81
C LEU A 402 -21.80 16.04 23.98
N ALA A 403 -21.59 14.92 23.27
CA ALA A 403 -22.62 14.32 22.42
C ALA A 403 -23.93 13.99 23.15
N PRO A 404 -23.91 13.47 24.40
CA PRO A 404 -25.15 13.21 25.16
C PRO A 404 -26.02 14.44 25.39
N LYS A 405 -25.44 15.64 25.31
CA LYS A 405 -26.14 16.92 25.50
C LYS A 405 -26.76 17.45 24.20
N GLN A 406 -26.35 16.92 23.04
CA GLN A 406 -26.77 17.43 21.74
C GLN A 406 -28.09 16.80 21.28
N LYS A 407 -28.94 17.59 20.62
CA LYS A 407 -30.22 17.10 20.09
C LYS A 407 -30.05 16.11 18.94
N SER A 408 -29.04 16.33 18.09
CA SER A 408 -28.71 15.49 16.94
C SER A 408 -28.29 14.06 17.35
N SER A 409 -27.84 13.86 18.60
CA SER A 409 -27.48 12.54 19.14
C SER A 409 -28.65 11.53 19.13
N ARG A 410 -29.90 12.01 19.20
CA ARG A 410 -31.11 11.18 19.16
C ARG A 410 -31.26 10.35 17.89
N TYR A 411 -30.63 10.76 16.79
CA TYR A 411 -30.58 9.95 15.57
C TYR A 411 -29.91 8.59 15.82
N PHE A 412 -29.03 8.52 16.82
CA PHE A 412 -28.23 7.34 17.12
C PHE A 412 -28.82 6.43 18.21
N ASP A 413 -30.01 6.74 18.74
CA ASP A 413 -30.61 6.01 19.87
C ASP A 413 -30.84 4.51 19.58
N ASP A 414 -31.14 4.17 18.33
CA ASP A 414 -31.29 2.76 17.88
C ASP A 414 -29.95 2.07 17.57
N TYR A 415 -28.84 2.83 17.54
CA TYR A 415 -27.50 2.30 17.29
C TYR A 415 -26.80 2.09 18.61
N VAL A 416 -26.99 0.90 19.19
CA VAL A 416 -26.44 0.55 20.50
C VAL A 416 -25.44 -0.59 20.37
N PHE A 417 -24.38 -0.51 21.16
CA PHE A 417 -23.39 -1.54 21.37
C PHE A 417 -23.85 -2.42 22.54
N ASP A 418 -24.94 -3.16 22.30
CA ASP A 418 -25.55 -4.06 23.28
C ASP A 418 -24.88 -5.44 23.26
N PHE A 419 -25.37 -6.34 24.13
CA PHE A 419 -24.89 -7.72 24.21
C PHE A 419 -24.85 -8.40 22.82
N GLU A 420 -25.89 -8.26 22.01
CA GLU A 420 -25.94 -8.93 20.69
C GLU A 420 -24.92 -8.34 19.72
N TYR A 421 -24.66 -7.04 19.80
CA TYR A 421 -23.63 -6.41 18.98
C TYR A 421 -22.23 -6.86 19.39
N PHE A 422 -21.93 -6.94 20.70
CA PHE A 422 -20.68 -7.51 21.20
C PHE A 422 -20.48 -8.95 20.72
N ARG A 423 -21.54 -9.77 20.83
CA ARG A 423 -21.53 -11.15 20.33
C ARG A 423 -21.36 -11.21 18.83
N TRP A 424 -21.94 -10.29 18.06
CA TRP A 424 -21.76 -10.21 16.62
C TRP A 424 -20.28 -9.99 16.24
N GLU A 425 -19.58 -9.08 16.92
CA GLU A 425 -18.15 -8.86 16.69
C GLU A 425 -17.29 -10.07 17.08
N GLN A 426 -17.61 -10.73 18.20
CA GLN A 426 -16.92 -11.96 18.62
C GLN A 426 -17.16 -13.11 17.62
N ARG A 427 -18.39 -13.27 17.12
CA ARG A 427 -18.70 -14.22 16.04
C ARG A 427 -17.95 -13.87 14.75
N HIS A 428 -17.81 -12.57 14.44
CA HIS A 428 -17.03 -12.10 13.30
C HIS A 428 -15.55 -12.48 13.45
N PHE A 429 -14.97 -12.32 14.64
CA PHE A 429 -13.63 -12.79 14.98
C PHE A 429 -13.47 -14.30 14.76
N ILE A 430 -14.35 -15.12 15.37
CA ILE A 430 -14.30 -16.57 15.21
C ILE A 430 -14.41 -16.98 13.73
N ASN A 431 -15.36 -16.40 13.00
CA ASN A 431 -15.65 -16.83 11.64
C ASN A 431 -14.64 -16.33 10.61
N ASN A 432 -14.16 -15.08 10.73
CA ASN A 432 -13.29 -14.48 9.72
C ASN A 432 -11.82 -14.52 10.06
N PHE A 433 -11.47 -14.72 11.33
CA PHE A 433 -10.09 -14.88 11.74
C PHE A 433 -9.82 -16.34 12.11
N VAL A 434 -10.36 -16.85 13.22
CA VAL A 434 -10.03 -18.19 13.73
C VAL A 434 -10.24 -19.27 12.66
N LYS A 435 -11.48 -19.43 12.16
CA LYS A 435 -11.81 -20.48 11.17
C LYS A 435 -11.15 -20.29 9.79
N ARG A 436 -10.83 -19.06 9.39
CA ARG A 436 -10.23 -18.80 8.06
C ARG A 436 -8.72 -18.96 8.04
N PHE A 437 -8.07 -18.79 9.20
CA PHE A 437 -6.62 -18.89 9.31
C PHE A 437 -6.18 -20.24 9.86
N THR A 438 -7.04 -20.93 10.63
CA THR A 438 -6.67 -22.18 11.28
C THR A 438 -7.73 -23.27 11.15
N GLN A 439 -7.31 -24.51 11.42
CA GLN A 439 -8.17 -25.68 11.53
C GLN A 439 -8.50 -25.99 13.01
N ILE A 440 -8.23 -25.04 13.90
CA ILE A 440 -8.40 -25.22 15.34
C ILE A 440 -9.90 -25.29 15.65
N LYS A 441 -10.28 -26.30 16.43
CA LYS A 441 -11.65 -26.42 16.93
C LYS A 441 -11.81 -25.48 18.13
N VAL A 442 -12.79 -24.59 18.04
CA VAL A 442 -13.18 -23.74 19.16
C VAL A 442 -13.93 -24.60 20.18
N SER A 443 -13.44 -24.63 21.43
CA SER A 443 -14.08 -25.38 22.51
C SER A 443 -15.33 -24.68 23.03
N GLU A 444 -16.24 -25.43 23.66
CA GLU A 444 -17.47 -24.86 24.26
C GLU A 444 -17.15 -23.82 25.34
N GLY A 445 -16.07 -24.01 26.11
CA GLY A 445 -15.62 -23.06 27.13
C GLY A 445 -15.27 -21.67 26.57
N VAL A 446 -14.78 -21.57 25.32
CA VAL A 446 -14.52 -20.26 24.69
C VAL A 446 -15.84 -19.51 24.47
N GLU A 447 -16.89 -20.20 24.04
CA GLU A 447 -18.18 -19.57 23.78
C GLU A 447 -18.82 -19.02 25.07
N GLU A 448 -18.73 -19.76 26.17
CA GLU A 448 -19.18 -19.33 27.49
C GLU A 448 -18.43 -18.08 27.98
N GLU A 449 -17.10 -18.10 27.89
CA GLU A 449 -16.24 -16.97 28.27
C GLU A 449 -16.53 -15.71 27.45
N LEU A 450 -16.67 -15.86 26.13
CA LEU A 450 -17.02 -14.73 25.25
C LEU A 450 -18.41 -14.15 25.58
N CYS A 451 -19.38 -15.00 25.94
CA CYS A 451 -20.70 -14.55 26.39
C CYS A 451 -20.61 -13.75 27.69
N GLN A 452 -19.79 -14.18 28.65
CA GLN A 452 -19.59 -13.45 29.91
C GLN A 452 -18.94 -12.08 29.66
N ILE A 453 -17.88 -12.03 28.84
CA ILE A 453 -17.22 -10.77 28.47
C ILE A 453 -18.22 -9.80 27.81
N ALA A 454 -19.05 -10.29 26.88
CA ALA A 454 -20.07 -9.47 26.21
C ALA A 454 -21.12 -8.93 27.18
N ARG A 455 -21.57 -9.72 28.17
CA ARG A 455 -22.51 -9.27 29.21
C ARG A 455 -21.91 -8.14 30.03
N ILE A 456 -20.70 -8.35 30.57
CA ILE A 456 -19.98 -7.35 31.37
C ILE A 456 -19.85 -6.04 30.56
N CYS A 457 -19.39 -6.13 29.31
CA CYS A 457 -19.21 -4.94 28.50
C CYS A 457 -20.53 -4.19 28.20
N SER A 458 -21.65 -4.91 28.08
CA SER A 458 -22.96 -4.33 27.75
C SER A 458 -23.63 -3.57 28.90
N GLU A 459 -23.14 -3.79 30.13
CA GLU A 459 -23.62 -3.18 31.38
C GLU A 459 -22.92 -1.86 31.72
N PHE A 460 -21.76 -1.59 31.09
CA PHE A 460 -21.04 -0.33 31.31
C PHE A 460 -21.85 0.89 30.83
N GLU A 461 -21.56 2.03 31.46
CA GLU A 461 -22.15 3.31 31.11
C GLU A 461 -21.87 3.65 29.64
N ARG A 462 -22.90 4.12 28.94
CA ARG A 462 -22.84 4.37 27.50
C ARG A 462 -22.59 5.84 27.20
N VAL A 463 -21.61 6.06 26.32
CA VAL A 463 -21.38 7.32 25.62
C VAL A 463 -21.47 7.07 24.12
N LEU A 464 -21.50 8.14 23.32
CA LEU A 464 -21.50 7.98 21.88
C LEU A 464 -20.06 7.70 21.41
N LEU A 465 -19.83 6.50 20.88
CA LEU A 465 -18.55 6.03 20.39
C LEU A 465 -18.36 6.36 18.92
N HIS A 466 -17.15 6.73 18.54
CA HIS A 466 -16.66 6.69 17.16
C HIS A 466 -16.55 5.24 16.63
N ARG A 467 -16.26 4.28 17.50
CA ARG A 467 -16.05 2.83 17.27
C ARG A 467 -14.75 2.49 16.55
N ASP A 468 -14.47 3.15 15.44
CA ASP A 468 -13.29 2.88 14.61
C ASP A 468 -12.18 3.94 14.84
N TYR A 469 -11.95 4.36 16.10
CA TYR A 469 -11.06 5.46 16.49
C TYR A 469 -9.56 5.10 16.57
N GLN A 470 -9.05 4.48 15.51
CA GLN A 470 -7.66 4.01 15.40
C GLN A 470 -6.76 5.00 14.64
N SER A 471 -5.44 4.83 14.73
CA SER A 471 -4.46 5.78 14.16
C SER A 471 -4.53 5.96 12.64
N GLN A 472 -5.18 5.05 11.92
CA GLN A 472 -5.43 5.19 10.47
C GLN A 472 -6.61 6.11 10.12
N ASN A 473 -7.52 6.34 11.08
CA ASN A 473 -8.73 7.17 10.88
C ASN A 473 -8.57 8.60 11.45
N ILE A 474 -7.37 8.92 11.93
CA ILE A 474 -6.99 10.25 12.42
C ILE A 474 -5.94 10.81 11.47
N PHE A 475 -6.15 12.01 10.94
CA PHE A 475 -5.31 12.68 9.95
C PHE A 475 -4.51 13.79 10.61
N VAL A 476 -3.21 13.87 10.30
CA VAL A 476 -2.33 14.97 10.68
C VAL A 476 -2.29 15.96 9.53
N ARG A 477 -2.91 17.12 9.73
CA ARG A 477 -2.95 18.20 8.74
C ARG A 477 -1.58 18.87 8.62
N PRO A 478 -1.23 19.51 7.48
CA PRO A 478 0.08 20.17 7.29
C PRO A 478 0.44 21.22 8.36
N ASN A 479 -0.57 21.85 8.96
CA ASN A 479 -0.45 22.82 10.05
C ASN A 479 -0.31 22.18 11.44
N GLY A 480 -0.29 20.85 11.54
CA GLY A 480 -0.13 20.08 12.78
C GLY A 480 -1.43 19.83 13.54
N TYR A 481 -2.58 20.26 13.04
CA TYR A 481 -3.88 19.93 13.63
C TYR A 481 -4.33 18.52 13.23
N LEU A 482 -5.18 17.92 14.06
CA LEU A 482 -5.78 16.62 13.78
C LEU A 482 -7.15 16.78 13.12
N GLY A 483 -7.49 15.84 12.25
CA GLY A 483 -8.84 15.64 11.72
C GLY A 483 -9.26 14.18 11.84
N ILE A 484 -10.55 13.89 12.01
CA ILE A 484 -11.07 12.53 12.19
C ILE A 484 -12.02 12.16 11.06
N VAL A 485 -11.97 10.89 10.62
CA VAL A 485 -12.81 10.35 9.55
C VAL A 485 -13.33 8.96 9.90
N ASP A 486 -14.19 8.38 9.05
CA ASP A 486 -14.77 7.04 9.21
C ASP A 486 -15.64 6.87 10.47
N PHE A 487 -16.33 7.95 10.85
CA PHE A 487 -17.29 7.99 11.97
C PHE A 487 -18.69 7.49 11.60
N THR A 488 -18.90 6.87 10.43
CA THR A 488 -20.22 6.26 10.11
C THR A 488 -20.58 5.10 11.04
N GLY A 489 -19.61 4.62 11.82
CA GLY A 489 -19.78 3.63 12.88
C GLY A 489 -20.43 4.14 14.16
N LEU A 490 -20.72 5.46 14.30
CA LEU A 490 -21.26 6.08 15.51
C LEU A 490 -22.40 5.27 16.14
N ARG A 491 -22.33 5.10 17.46
CA ARG A 491 -23.27 4.32 18.30
C ARG A 491 -23.04 4.52 19.79
N TRP A 492 -24.03 4.20 20.61
CA TRP A 492 -23.93 4.22 22.08
C TRP A 492 -23.20 2.99 22.62
N GLY A 493 -22.15 3.16 23.43
CA GLY A 493 -21.39 2.07 24.03
C GLY A 493 -20.34 2.51 25.07
N PRO A 494 -19.51 1.59 25.58
CA PRO A 494 -18.57 1.87 26.66
C PRO A 494 -17.43 2.82 26.23
N LYS A 495 -17.21 3.88 27.00
CA LYS A 495 -16.25 4.97 26.71
C LYS A 495 -14.82 4.46 26.53
N SER A 496 -14.41 3.40 27.23
CA SER A 496 -13.07 2.83 27.12
C SER A 496 -12.83 2.11 25.79
N TYR A 497 -13.87 1.82 25.01
CA TYR A 497 -13.74 1.13 23.72
C TYR A 497 -12.93 1.95 22.70
N ASP A 498 -13.26 3.23 22.52
CA ASP A 498 -12.51 4.10 21.60
C ASP A 498 -11.11 4.40 22.10
N ILE A 499 -10.94 4.58 23.42
CA ILE A 499 -9.63 4.78 24.04
C ILE A 499 -8.73 3.56 23.81
N ALA A 500 -9.27 2.36 24.02
CA ALA A 500 -8.57 1.11 23.77
C ALA A 500 -8.16 0.97 22.30
N SER A 501 -9.02 1.39 21.38
CA SER A 501 -8.76 1.35 19.94
C SER A 501 -7.58 2.20 19.47
N LEU A 502 -7.24 3.24 20.23
CA LEU A 502 -6.14 4.17 19.92
C LEU A 502 -4.86 3.83 20.69
N ILE A 503 -4.97 3.55 22.00
CA ILE A 503 -3.79 3.29 22.87
C ILE A 503 -3.19 1.91 22.59
N PHE A 504 -4.05 0.91 22.38
CA PHE A 504 -3.66 -0.47 22.12
C PHE A 504 -3.85 -0.84 20.64
N ASP A 505 -3.64 0.13 19.77
CA ASP A 505 -3.72 -0.03 18.32
C ASP A 505 -2.64 -1.02 17.82
N PRO A 506 -3.02 -2.16 17.20
CA PRO A 506 -2.06 -3.11 16.64
C PRO A 506 -1.11 -2.53 15.58
N TYR A 507 -1.46 -1.38 14.98
CA TYR A 507 -0.57 -0.67 14.06
C TYR A 507 0.62 0.00 14.76
N MET A 508 0.45 0.37 16.03
CA MET A 508 1.37 1.21 16.81
C MET A 508 1.53 0.68 18.24
N PRO A 509 1.98 -0.58 18.43
CA PRO A 509 1.91 -1.29 19.72
C PRO A 509 2.74 -0.64 20.83
N PHE A 510 3.71 0.21 20.50
CA PHE A 510 4.53 0.92 21.50
C PHE A 510 3.82 2.10 22.17
N ILE A 511 2.67 2.55 21.64
CA ILE A 511 1.91 3.67 22.20
C ILE A 511 1.37 3.35 23.60
N LYS A 512 1.13 2.07 23.92
CA LYS A 512 0.75 1.61 25.26
C LYS A 512 1.73 2.05 26.35
N ASN A 513 3.00 2.31 26.01
CA ASN A 513 4.00 2.84 26.94
C ASN A 513 3.66 4.25 27.46
N TYR A 514 2.71 4.94 26.82
CA TYR A 514 2.21 6.25 27.22
C TYR A 514 0.82 6.19 27.87
N GLN A 515 0.26 4.99 28.12
CA GLN A 515 -1.12 4.79 28.57
C GLN A 515 -1.49 5.66 29.77
N GLU A 516 -0.71 5.65 30.85
CA GLU A 516 -1.04 6.40 32.08
C GLU A 516 -1.21 7.89 31.82
N LYS A 517 -0.32 8.47 31.00
CA LYS A 517 -0.37 9.89 30.63
C LYS A 517 -1.58 10.19 29.75
N LEU A 518 -1.89 9.30 28.81
CA LEU A 518 -3.02 9.47 27.90
C LEU A 518 -4.36 9.32 28.64
N LEU A 519 -4.50 8.35 29.54
CA LEU A 519 -5.69 8.20 30.38
C LEU A 519 -5.90 9.41 31.28
N LYS A 520 -4.81 9.96 31.85
CA LYS A 520 -4.90 11.20 32.63
C LYS A 520 -5.42 12.37 31.79
N ILE A 521 -4.91 12.55 30.57
CA ILE A 521 -5.39 13.59 29.64
C ILE A 521 -6.88 13.38 29.32
N TYR A 522 -7.31 12.14 29.09
CA TYR A 522 -8.73 11.83 28.84
C TYR A 522 -9.61 12.27 30.02
N ILE A 523 -9.24 11.90 31.24
CA ILE A 523 -10.02 12.19 32.45
C ILE A 523 -10.08 13.69 32.71
N GLU A 524 -8.96 14.39 32.57
CA GLU A 524 -8.91 15.85 32.73
C GLU A 524 -9.84 16.56 31.74
N GLU A 525 -9.78 16.20 30.45
CA GLU A 525 -10.64 16.81 29.43
C GLU A 525 -12.11 16.43 29.65
N PHE A 526 -12.43 15.15 29.89
CA PHE A 526 -13.79 14.67 30.10
C PHE A 526 -14.45 15.34 31.31
N ASN A 527 -13.77 15.38 32.45
CA ASN A 527 -14.29 15.99 33.69
C ASN A 527 -14.43 17.51 33.59
N SER A 528 -13.67 18.17 32.70
CA SER A 528 -13.82 19.60 32.46
C SER A 528 -15.08 19.97 31.66
N LEU A 529 -15.67 19.00 30.94
CA LEU A 529 -16.80 19.20 30.02
C LEU A 529 -18.08 18.48 30.47
N SER A 530 -17.94 17.44 31.29
CA SER A 530 -19.01 16.62 31.84
C SER A 530 -19.48 17.14 33.20
N GLU A 531 -20.75 16.91 33.52
CA GLU A 531 -21.30 17.15 34.87
C GLU A 531 -21.01 15.96 35.82
N VAL A 532 -20.70 14.81 35.25
CA VAL A 532 -20.33 13.59 35.97
C VAL A 532 -18.82 13.45 35.95
N SER A 533 -18.23 13.34 37.14
CA SER A 533 -16.80 13.08 37.30
C SER A 533 -16.51 11.60 37.08
N LEU A 534 -15.53 11.32 36.23
CA LEU A 534 -14.96 10.00 36.00
C LEU A 534 -13.65 9.85 36.78
N SER A 535 -13.48 8.73 37.48
CA SER A 535 -12.22 8.36 38.11
C SER A 535 -11.37 7.48 37.19
N ILE A 536 -10.05 7.48 37.42
CA ILE A 536 -9.13 6.61 36.67
C ILE A 536 -9.41 5.13 36.90
N SER A 537 -9.76 4.75 38.13
CA SER A 537 -10.04 3.36 38.50
C SER A 537 -11.28 2.80 37.80
N GLU A 538 -12.32 3.62 37.62
CA GLU A 538 -13.52 3.22 36.87
C GLU A 538 -13.16 2.96 35.40
N LEU A 539 -12.43 3.89 34.79
CA LEU A 539 -12.03 3.79 33.39
C LEU A 539 -11.10 2.59 33.15
N GLU A 540 -10.13 2.35 34.02
CA GLU A 540 -9.23 1.20 33.93
C GLU A 540 -9.99 -0.12 34.07
N THR A 541 -10.98 -0.19 34.95
CA THR A 541 -11.82 -1.38 35.14
C THR A 541 -12.62 -1.68 33.87
N GLU A 542 -13.26 -0.65 33.28
CA GLU A 542 -13.98 -0.76 32.01
C GLU A 542 -13.03 -1.23 30.89
N MET A 543 -11.87 -0.60 30.81
CA MET A 543 -10.90 -0.80 29.74
C MET A 543 -10.33 -2.21 29.68
N LYS A 544 -10.17 -2.88 30.83
CA LYS A 544 -9.71 -4.29 30.88
C LYS A 544 -10.57 -5.21 30.01
N TYR A 545 -11.88 -5.02 30.03
CA TYR A 545 -12.81 -5.85 29.24
C TYR A 545 -12.95 -5.34 27.80
N THR A 546 -13.00 -4.03 27.59
CA THR A 546 -13.16 -3.48 26.23
C THR A 546 -11.93 -3.69 25.35
N ARG A 547 -10.72 -3.82 25.92
CA ARG A 547 -9.50 -4.16 25.16
C ARG A 547 -9.60 -5.55 24.52
N LEU A 548 -10.01 -6.56 25.30
CA LEU A 548 -10.27 -7.91 24.79
C LEU A 548 -11.20 -7.87 23.58
N GLN A 549 -12.29 -7.12 23.72
CA GLN A 549 -13.25 -6.98 22.65
C GLN A 549 -12.67 -6.28 21.42
N ARG A 550 -11.95 -5.18 21.60
CA ARG A 550 -11.42 -4.37 20.51
C ARG A 550 -10.35 -5.12 19.71
N HIS A 551 -9.48 -5.90 20.36
CA HIS A 551 -8.51 -6.73 19.64
C HIS A 551 -9.15 -7.89 18.90
N MET A 552 -10.17 -8.54 19.47
CA MET A 552 -10.95 -9.54 18.73
C MET A 552 -11.61 -8.92 17.49
N GLN A 553 -12.22 -7.74 17.63
CA GLN A 553 -12.79 -6.99 16.51
C GLN A 553 -11.72 -6.65 15.46
N ALA A 554 -10.53 -6.21 15.86
CA ALA A 554 -9.41 -5.91 14.96
C ALA A 554 -8.99 -7.15 14.17
N LEU A 555 -8.75 -8.26 14.86
CA LEU A 555 -8.31 -9.53 14.28
C LEU A 555 -9.36 -10.09 13.32
N GLY A 556 -10.65 -10.02 13.69
CA GLY A 556 -11.76 -10.38 12.82
C GLY A 556 -11.76 -9.57 11.52
N ALA A 557 -11.60 -8.24 11.63
CA ALA A 557 -11.52 -7.34 10.48
C ALA A 557 -10.30 -7.65 9.60
N TYR A 558 -9.11 -7.85 10.17
CA TYR A 558 -7.89 -8.18 9.43
C TYR A 558 -8.01 -9.52 8.70
N GLY A 559 -8.65 -10.50 9.35
CA GLY A 559 -8.90 -11.79 8.75
C GLY A 559 -9.83 -11.70 7.53
N PHE A 560 -10.93 -10.95 7.67
CA PHE A 560 -11.84 -10.68 6.56
C PHE A 560 -11.16 -9.89 5.42
N LEU A 561 -10.47 -8.80 5.74
CA LEU A 561 -9.86 -7.91 4.75
C LEU A 561 -8.79 -8.63 3.91
N SER A 562 -7.97 -9.45 4.55
CA SER A 562 -6.90 -10.20 3.87
C SER A 562 -7.40 -11.40 3.08
N LYS A 563 -8.25 -12.27 3.66
CA LYS A 563 -8.67 -13.55 3.03
C LYS A 563 -9.89 -13.43 2.14
N VAL A 564 -10.75 -12.44 2.36
CA VAL A 564 -11.98 -12.24 1.57
C VAL A 564 -11.83 -11.06 0.62
N LYS A 565 -11.33 -9.92 1.08
CA LYS A 565 -11.17 -8.71 0.26
C LYS A 565 -9.81 -8.61 -0.46
N GLY A 566 -8.91 -9.56 -0.24
CA GLY A 566 -7.59 -9.61 -0.89
C GLY A 566 -6.61 -8.52 -0.45
N LYS A 567 -6.91 -7.76 0.61
CA LYS A 567 -6.02 -6.75 1.21
C LYS A 567 -5.00 -7.44 2.12
N VAL A 568 -4.13 -8.21 1.50
CA VAL A 568 -3.16 -9.11 2.15
C VAL A 568 -2.19 -8.40 3.11
N TYR A 569 -1.93 -7.10 2.94
CA TYR A 569 -1.05 -6.34 3.83
C TYR A 569 -1.54 -6.24 5.28
N PHE A 570 -2.84 -6.44 5.57
CA PHE A 570 -3.32 -6.49 6.95
C PHE A 570 -2.74 -7.67 7.74
N MET A 571 -2.19 -8.67 7.05
CA MET A 571 -1.56 -9.83 7.70
C MET A 571 -0.38 -9.45 8.59
N LYS A 572 0.33 -8.36 8.29
CA LYS A 572 1.50 -7.94 9.08
C LYS A 572 1.14 -7.46 10.50
N TYR A 573 -0.13 -7.10 10.76
CA TYR A 573 -0.59 -6.64 12.08
C TYR A 573 -1.28 -7.72 12.90
N ILE A 574 -1.51 -8.91 12.33
CA ILE A 574 -2.16 -10.03 13.02
C ILE A 574 -1.34 -10.47 14.22
N ILE A 575 -0.02 -10.60 14.05
CA ILE A 575 0.87 -11.07 15.12
C ILE A 575 0.88 -10.08 16.30
N ASP A 576 0.98 -8.78 16.02
CA ASP A 576 0.95 -7.77 17.08
C ASP A 576 -0.41 -7.70 17.76
N GLY A 577 -1.51 -7.86 17.01
CA GLY A 577 -2.86 -7.94 17.58
C GLY A 577 -3.06 -9.17 18.48
N LEU A 578 -2.53 -10.33 18.10
CA LEU A 578 -2.56 -11.53 18.93
C LEU A 578 -1.73 -11.39 20.21
N LYS A 579 -0.53 -10.79 20.11
CA LYS A 579 0.31 -10.54 21.28
C LYS A 579 -0.38 -9.61 22.27
N LEU A 580 -0.99 -8.52 21.80
CA LEU A 580 -1.76 -7.61 22.64
C LEU A 580 -2.94 -8.33 23.31
N LEU A 581 -3.69 -9.16 22.57
CA LEU A 581 -4.80 -9.91 23.15
C LEU A 581 -4.36 -10.93 24.22
N ILE A 582 -3.19 -11.57 24.05
CA ILE A 582 -2.62 -12.46 25.07
C ILE A 582 -2.21 -11.66 26.31
N GLU A 583 -1.52 -10.53 26.12
CA GLU A 583 -1.14 -9.63 27.23
C GLU A 583 -2.36 -9.16 28.02
N ASP A 584 -3.46 -8.81 27.34
CA ASP A 584 -4.73 -8.44 27.99
C ASP A 584 -5.29 -9.59 28.83
N LEU A 585 -5.30 -10.81 28.28
CA LEU A 585 -5.80 -12.01 28.98
C LEU A 585 -4.94 -12.36 30.20
N ASP A 586 -3.63 -12.06 30.17
CA ASP A 586 -2.73 -12.26 31.30
C ASP A 586 -3.10 -11.40 32.52
N GLU A 587 -3.71 -10.23 32.31
CA GLU A 587 -4.16 -9.35 33.41
C GLU A 587 -5.30 -9.98 34.24
N PHE A 588 -6.05 -10.91 33.67
CA PHE A 588 -7.17 -11.62 34.31
C PHE A 588 -6.75 -12.91 35.02
N LYS A 589 -5.45 -13.20 35.10
CA LYS A 589 -4.88 -14.41 35.71
C LYS A 589 -5.41 -15.69 35.05
N ALA A 590 -6.40 -16.35 35.66
CA ALA A 590 -6.97 -17.63 35.22
C ALA A 590 -8.44 -17.52 34.80
N GLU A 591 -9.05 -16.33 34.93
CA GLU A 591 -10.33 -16.01 34.30
C GLU A 591 -10.04 -15.91 32.79
N TRP A 592 -10.82 -16.59 31.94
CA TRP A 592 -10.62 -16.68 30.48
C TRP A 592 -9.56 -17.69 29.98
N ALA A 593 -9.36 -18.79 30.70
CA ALA A 593 -8.37 -19.80 30.35
C ALA A 593 -8.63 -20.46 28.98
N ALA A 594 -9.89 -20.70 28.61
CA ALA A 594 -10.22 -21.34 27.34
C ALA A 594 -9.90 -20.43 26.14
N LEU A 595 -10.27 -19.15 26.24
CA LEU A 595 -9.96 -18.13 25.24
C LEU A 595 -8.45 -17.94 25.13
N LYS A 596 -7.74 -17.81 26.25
CA LYS A 596 -6.28 -17.67 26.24
C LYS A 596 -5.57 -18.85 25.59
N LEU A 597 -6.04 -20.08 25.84
CA LEU A 597 -5.50 -21.26 25.17
C LEU A 597 -5.69 -21.18 23.65
N LEU A 598 -6.90 -20.82 23.19
CA LEU A 598 -7.20 -20.64 21.77
C LEU A 598 -6.28 -19.58 21.13
N ILE A 599 -6.15 -18.40 21.75
CA ILE A 599 -5.31 -17.31 21.21
C ILE A 599 -3.83 -17.72 21.16
N THR A 600 -3.35 -18.43 22.17
CA THR A 600 -1.97 -18.94 22.21
C THR A 600 -1.70 -19.96 21.10
N GLU A 601 -2.64 -20.88 20.88
CA GLU A 601 -2.54 -21.89 19.81
C GLU A 601 -2.55 -21.21 18.42
N LEU A 602 -3.40 -20.19 18.23
CA LEU A 602 -3.43 -19.37 17.02
C LEU A 602 -2.09 -18.69 16.75
N LEU A 603 -1.49 -18.06 17.77
CA LEU A 603 -0.20 -17.39 17.63
C LEU A 603 0.91 -18.37 17.25
N ASN A 604 1.00 -19.51 17.95
CA ASN A 604 2.01 -20.53 17.67
C ASN A 604 1.89 -21.07 16.25
N GLN A 605 0.68 -21.41 15.81
CA GLN A 605 0.44 -21.90 14.45
C GLN A 605 0.87 -20.87 13.39
N LEU A 606 0.58 -19.59 13.59
CA LEU A 606 0.94 -18.55 12.64
C LEU A 606 2.45 -18.24 12.62
N LEU A 607 3.13 -18.34 13.76
CA LEU A 607 4.60 -18.22 13.83
C LEU A 607 5.30 -19.37 13.12
N ASP A 608 4.74 -20.58 13.16
CA ASP A 608 5.29 -21.76 12.47
C ASP A 608 5.06 -21.71 10.95
N THR A 609 4.11 -20.90 10.48
CA THR A 609 3.80 -20.81 9.05
C THR A 609 4.78 -19.87 8.34
N LYS A 610 5.69 -20.41 7.52
CA LYS A 610 6.63 -19.63 6.68
C LYS A 610 5.96 -18.54 5.81
N SER A 611 4.67 -18.67 5.50
CA SER A 611 3.92 -17.80 4.59
C SER A 611 3.70 -16.36 5.11
N LEU A 612 3.71 -16.13 6.43
CA LEU A 612 3.66 -14.77 6.99
C LEU A 612 5.01 -14.04 6.85
N VAL A 613 6.11 -14.79 6.89
CA VAL A 613 7.48 -14.26 6.73
C VAL A 613 7.79 -13.95 5.27
N GLU A 614 7.30 -14.76 4.32
CA GLU A 614 7.49 -14.54 2.88
C GLU A 614 6.77 -13.28 2.36
N TYR A 615 5.71 -12.81 3.03
CA TYR A 615 5.03 -11.56 2.65
C TYR A 615 5.94 -10.32 2.80
N ASN A 616 6.96 -10.38 3.68
CA ASN A 616 7.98 -9.33 3.79
C ASN A 616 9.02 -9.38 2.65
N TYR A 617 9.07 -10.47 1.86
CA TYR A 617 10.10 -10.70 0.84
C TYR A 617 9.56 -10.79 -0.60
N LEU A 618 8.25 -10.96 -0.81
CA LEU A 618 7.65 -11.29 -2.11
C LEU A 618 7.22 -10.10 -2.98
N LEU A 619 7.68 -8.87 -2.71
CA LEU A 619 7.46 -7.74 -3.63
C LEU A 619 8.73 -7.01 -4.04
#